data_AF-A0A1M6CH88-F1
#
_entry.id   AF-A0A1M6CH88-F1
#
_cell.length_a   1.000
_cell.length_b   1.000
_cell.length_c   1.000
_cell.angle_alpha   90.00
_cell.angle_beta   90.00
_cell.angle_gamma   90.00
#
_symmetry.space_group_name_H-M   'P 1'
#
loop_
_entity.id
_entity.type
_entity.pdbx_description
1 polymer ?
#
loop_
_entity_poly.entity_id
_entity_poly.type
_entity_poly.pdbx_seq_one_letter_code
_entity_poly.pdbx_strand_id
1 'polypeptide(L)'
;MIIILIVIALILIIFNYKAVKKENSSFKDILRVNEESPEDYMLEIINLRKDFGETITELQKEIIDLKIHNESIIANSYKPINKNLINNDNDVHINIDNDKDYSNNNETTNIEVKSKVEEKITNEKVNKVKTLSQQGLTMDEICAQLNLGKGEVLLIKELYLK
;
A
#
# COMPACT_ATOMS: atom_id res chain seq x y z
N MET A 1 32.44 70.33 -21.85
CA MET A 1 32.69 68.90 -21.53
C MET A 1 31.72 68.37 -20.46
N ILE A 2 31.57 69.04 -19.30
CA ILE A 2 30.65 68.61 -18.23
C ILE A 2 29.16 68.59 -18.64
N ILE A 3 28.75 69.56 -19.46
CA ILE A 3 27.36 69.73 -19.92
C ILE A 3 26.91 68.55 -20.81
N ILE A 4 27.81 68.06 -21.66
CA ILE A 4 27.56 66.91 -22.55
C ILE A 4 27.36 65.63 -21.71
N LEU A 5 28.14 65.48 -20.63
CA LEU A 5 28.01 64.35 -19.72
C LEU A 5 26.63 64.32 -19.03
N ILE A 6 26.15 65.49 -18.58
CA ILE A 6 24.84 65.63 -17.93
C ILE A 6 23.69 65.30 -18.89
N VAL A 7 23.80 65.71 -20.17
CA VAL A 7 22.80 65.41 -21.19
C VAL A 7 22.73 63.91 -21.48
N ILE A 8 23.88 63.23 -21.58
CA ILE A 8 23.93 61.78 -21.80
C ILE A 8 23.35 61.01 -20.60
N ALA A 9 23.63 61.47 -19.37
CA ALA A 9 23.05 60.87 -18.17
C ALA A 9 21.51 61.00 -18.14
N LEU A 10 20.97 62.17 -18.49
CA LEU A 10 19.52 62.39 -18.61
C LEU A 10 18.89 61.49 -19.68
N ILE A 11 19.53 61.36 -20.84
CA ILE A 11 19.06 60.50 -21.93
C ILE A 11 19.03 59.03 -21.48
N LEU A 12 20.06 58.54 -20.79
CA LEU A 12 20.13 57.18 -20.26
C LEU A 12 19.03 56.91 -19.24
N ILE A 13 18.77 57.84 -18.32
CA ILE A 13 17.71 57.74 -17.33
C ILE A 13 16.33 57.63 -18.00
N ILE A 14 16.05 58.49 -18.98
CA ILE A 14 14.78 58.48 -19.72
C ILE A 14 14.62 57.18 -20.52
N PHE A 15 15.68 56.73 -21.19
CA PHE A 15 15.66 55.51 -21.99
C PHE A 15 15.44 54.26 -21.13
N ASN A 16 16.16 54.16 -20.00
CA ASN A 16 16.03 53.05 -19.06
C ASN A 16 14.64 53.04 -18.39
N TYR A 17 14.15 54.20 -17.95
CA TYR A 17 12.80 54.32 -17.40
C TYR A 17 11.72 53.89 -18.41
N LYS A 18 11.85 54.30 -19.68
CA LYS A 18 10.91 53.90 -20.73
C LYS A 18 10.98 52.40 -21.05
N ALA A 19 12.17 51.81 -21.00
CA ALA A 19 12.35 50.36 -21.17
C ALA A 19 11.68 49.57 -20.04
N VAL A 20 11.94 49.94 -18.78
CA VAL A 20 11.34 49.30 -17.59
C VAL A 20 9.81 49.47 -17.58
N LYS A 21 9.30 50.65 -17.93
CA LYS A 21 7.85 50.89 -17.96
C LYS A 21 7.12 50.10 -19.06
N LYS A 22 7.80 49.74 -20.15
CA LYS A 22 7.22 49.01 -21.27
C LYS A 22 6.90 47.53 -20.93
N GLU A 23 7.53 46.96 -19.91
CA GLU A 23 7.28 45.58 -19.47
C GLU A 23 6.13 45.42 -18.46
N ASN A 24 5.66 46.52 -17.86
CA ASN A 24 4.75 46.47 -16.70
C ASN A 24 3.31 46.02 -16.98
N SER A 25 2.89 45.85 -18.24
CA SER A 25 1.58 45.27 -18.57
C SER A 25 1.63 43.74 -18.68
N SER A 26 2.73 43.16 -19.15
CA SER A 26 2.78 41.72 -19.43
C SER A 26 2.68 40.87 -18.17
N PHE A 27 3.45 41.18 -17.12
CA PHE A 27 3.46 40.36 -15.90
C PHE A 27 2.19 40.51 -15.06
N LYS A 28 1.65 41.73 -14.91
CA LYS A 28 0.40 41.96 -14.18
C LYS A 28 -0.81 41.35 -14.89
N ASP A 29 -0.86 41.43 -16.21
CA ASP A 29 -1.97 40.83 -16.98
C ASP A 29 -1.90 39.29 -16.95
N ILE A 30 -0.71 38.70 -17.02
CA ILE A 30 -0.52 37.24 -16.85
C ILE A 30 -0.87 36.80 -15.42
N LEU A 31 -0.54 37.59 -14.41
CA LEU A 31 -0.87 37.28 -13.02
C LEU A 31 -2.40 37.33 -12.79
N ARG A 32 -3.10 38.31 -13.37
CA ARG A 32 -4.55 38.48 -13.23
C ARG A 32 -5.36 37.41 -13.97
N VAL A 33 -4.87 36.92 -15.10
CA VAL A 33 -5.47 35.78 -15.83
C VAL A 33 -5.44 34.48 -15.01
N ASN A 34 -4.42 34.28 -14.18
CA ASN A 34 -4.34 33.13 -13.27
C ASN A 34 -5.18 33.30 -11.99
N GLU A 35 -5.64 34.52 -11.70
CA GLU A 35 -6.41 34.86 -10.51
C GLU A 35 -7.92 34.82 -10.78
N GLU A 36 -8.37 35.11 -12.01
CA GLU A 36 -9.79 35.18 -12.38
C GLU A 36 -10.40 33.86 -12.92
N SER A 37 -9.61 32.78 -13.14
CA SER A 37 -10.16 31.48 -13.59
C SER A 37 -9.31 30.23 -13.25
N PRO A 38 -9.26 29.81 -11.97
CA PRO A 38 -8.88 28.43 -11.66
C PRO A 38 -9.90 27.66 -10.80
N GLU A 39 -11.11 28.19 -10.60
CA GLU A 39 -11.92 27.86 -9.41
C GLU A 39 -12.44 26.41 -9.36
N ASP A 40 -12.72 25.76 -10.49
CA ASP A 40 -13.27 24.39 -10.49
C ASP A 40 -12.19 23.29 -10.59
N TYR A 41 -11.28 23.37 -11.57
CA TYR A 41 -10.28 22.31 -11.74
C TYR A 41 -9.25 22.29 -10.60
N MET A 42 -8.91 23.44 -10.02
CA MET A 42 -8.01 23.50 -8.87
C MET A 42 -8.68 22.89 -7.63
N LEU A 43 -9.97 23.16 -7.44
CA LEU A 43 -10.76 22.57 -6.35
C LEU A 43 -10.85 21.05 -6.51
N GLU A 44 -11.06 20.57 -7.74
CA GLU A 44 -11.05 19.14 -8.06
C GLU A 44 -9.68 18.50 -7.78
N ILE A 45 -8.57 19.16 -8.13
CA ILE A 45 -7.20 18.69 -7.81
C ILE A 45 -6.97 18.65 -6.29
N ILE A 46 -7.47 19.64 -5.55
CA ILE A 46 -7.34 19.68 -4.09
C ILE A 46 -8.13 18.54 -3.45
N ASN A 47 -9.37 18.30 -3.89
CA ASN A 47 -10.19 17.19 -3.41
C ASN A 47 -9.54 15.85 -3.74
N LEU A 48 -9.07 15.68 -4.98
CA LEU A 48 -8.36 14.48 -5.41
C LEU A 48 -7.13 14.20 -4.53
N ARG A 49 -6.33 15.22 -4.23
CA ARG A 49 -5.17 15.08 -3.33
C ARG A 49 -5.59 14.69 -1.92
N LYS A 50 -6.71 15.23 -1.42
CA LYS A 50 -7.26 14.89 -0.10
C LYS A 50 -7.62 13.41 -0.05
N ASP A 51 -8.36 12.93 -1.04
CA ASP A 51 -8.87 11.55 -1.09
C ASP A 51 -7.72 10.55 -1.24
N PHE A 52 -6.70 10.87 -2.04
CA PHE A 52 -5.48 10.07 -2.11
C PHE A 52 -4.70 10.06 -0.80
N GLY A 53 -4.59 11.22 -0.13
CA GLY A 53 -3.92 11.31 1.17
C GLY A 53 -4.61 10.47 2.25
N GLU A 54 -5.94 10.48 2.27
CA GLU A 54 -6.76 9.65 3.16
C GLU A 54 -6.56 8.16 2.87
N THR A 55 -6.67 7.75 1.61
CA THR A 55 -6.45 6.36 1.18
C THR A 55 -5.04 5.87 1.53
N ILE A 56 -4.00 6.66 1.27
CA ILE A 56 -2.61 6.31 1.59
C ILE A 56 -2.43 6.16 3.10
N THR A 57 -3.02 7.05 3.89
CA THR A 57 -2.93 7.02 5.35
C THR A 57 -3.64 5.79 5.91
N GLU A 58 -4.81 5.45 5.36
CA GLU A 58 -5.57 4.26 5.74
C GLU A 58 -4.80 2.97 5.43
N LEU A 59 -4.21 2.87 4.23
CA LEU A 59 -3.37 1.74 3.86
C LEU A 59 -2.14 1.61 4.77
N GLN A 60 -1.48 2.72 5.11
CA GLN A 60 -0.36 2.71 6.06
C GLN A 60 -0.78 2.20 7.43
N LYS A 61 -1.96 2.62 7.91
CA LYS A 61 -2.52 2.15 9.18
C LYS A 61 -2.81 0.64 9.13
N GLU A 62 -3.45 0.16 8.07
CA GLU A 62 -3.76 -1.26 7.90
C GLU A 62 -2.50 -2.13 7.88
N ILE A 63 -1.43 -1.68 7.20
CA ILE A 63 -0.12 -2.36 7.20
C ILE A 63 0.46 -2.45 8.61
N ILE A 64 0.38 -1.36 9.38
CA ILE A 64 0.86 -1.32 10.77
C ILE A 64 0.03 -2.26 11.65
N ASP A 65 -1.30 -2.24 11.52
CA ASP A 65 -2.20 -3.09 12.27
C ASP A 65 -1.94 -4.58 11.98
N LEU A 66 -1.71 -4.94 10.71
CA LEU A 66 -1.30 -6.30 10.32
C LEU A 66 0.05 -6.70 10.92
N LYS A 67 1.03 -5.79 10.91
CA LYS A 67 2.35 -6.02 11.50
C LYS A 67 2.25 -6.29 13.00
N ILE A 68 1.48 -5.47 13.72
CA ILE A 68 1.23 -5.64 15.16
C ILE A 68 0.49 -6.95 15.41
N HIS A 69 -0.52 -7.28 14.60
CA HIS A 69 -1.26 -8.53 14.74
C HIS A 69 -0.33 -9.75 14.59
N ASN A 70 0.54 -9.76 13.59
CA ASN A 70 1.51 -10.84 13.38
C ASN A 70 2.52 -10.95 14.54
N GLU A 71 3.08 -9.82 15.00
CA GLU A 71 3.95 -9.80 16.18
C GLU A 71 3.24 -10.34 17.43
N SER A 72 1.96 -10.04 17.62
CA SER A 72 1.16 -10.56 18.74
C SER A 72 0.91 -12.06 18.68
N ILE A 73 0.77 -12.64 17.48
CA ILE A 73 0.63 -14.08 17.27
C ILE A 73 1.93 -14.78 17.65
N ILE A 74 3.06 -14.24 17.22
CA ILE A 74 4.39 -14.76 17.56
C ILE A 74 4.57 -14.72 19.08
N ALA A 75 4.30 -13.58 19.72
CA ALA A 75 4.42 -13.43 21.17
C ALA A 75 3.52 -14.40 21.97
N ASN A 76 2.29 -14.63 21.51
CA ASN A 76 1.36 -15.58 22.16
C ASN A 76 1.75 -17.05 21.93
N SER A 77 2.41 -17.36 20.81
CA SER A 77 2.89 -18.70 20.49
C SER A 77 4.11 -19.11 21.33
N TYR A 78 4.85 -18.14 21.87
CA TYR A 78 6.00 -18.36 22.76
C TYR A 78 5.69 -18.17 24.25
N LYS A 79 4.43 -18.18 24.68
CA LYS A 79 4.12 -18.20 26.12
C LYS A 79 4.60 -19.56 26.67
N PRO A 80 5.68 -19.61 27.49
CA PRO A 80 6.15 -20.87 28.02
C PRO A 80 5.02 -21.48 28.85
N ILE A 81 4.62 -22.69 28.47
CA ILE A 81 3.72 -23.52 29.26
C ILE A 81 4.40 -23.65 30.62
N ASN A 82 3.89 -22.92 31.61
CA ASN A 82 4.34 -23.04 32.99
C ASN A 82 3.87 -24.41 33.47
N LYS A 83 4.71 -25.43 33.24
CA LYS A 83 4.48 -26.83 33.61
C LYS A 83 4.64 -26.96 35.13
N ASN A 84 3.70 -26.38 35.86
CA ASN A 84 3.38 -26.81 37.21
C ASN A 84 2.21 -27.76 37.10
N LEU A 85 2.47 -29.06 36.89
CA LEU A 85 1.55 -30.14 37.24
C LEU A 85 2.25 -31.49 37.11
N ILE A 86 2.29 -32.17 38.26
CA ILE A 86 2.44 -33.61 38.52
C ILE A 86 3.84 -34.06 38.94
N ASN A 87 4.02 -34.00 40.27
CA ASN A 87 4.82 -34.94 41.04
C ASN A 87 4.43 -36.38 40.67
N ASN A 88 5.36 -37.17 40.17
CA ASN A 88 5.54 -38.54 40.64
C ASN A 88 6.88 -39.10 40.18
N ASP A 89 7.52 -39.75 41.13
CA ASP A 89 8.80 -40.45 41.06
C ASP A 89 9.02 -41.18 39.73
N ASN A 90 10.18 -40.93 39.13
CA ASN A 90 11.06 -41.95 38.53
C ASN A 90 12.30 -41.23 37.96
N ASP A 91 13.45 -41.56 38.52
CA ASP A 91 14.78 -41.09 38.11
C ASP A 91 15.01 -41.30 36.61
N VAL A 92 15.18 -40.20 35.88
CA VAL A 92 15.88 -40.18 34.59
C VAL A 92 16.87 -39.02 34.63
N HIS A 93 18.12 -39.35 34.95
CA HIS A 93 19.25 -38.46 34.76
C HIS A 93 19.40 -38.17 33.26
N ILE A 94 19.10 -36.94 32.83
CA ILE A 94 19.53 -36.43 31.53
C ILE A 94 20.59 -35.36 31.81
N ASN A 95 21.85 -35.71 31.53
CA ASN A 95 22.96 -34.76 31.52
C ASN A 95 22.68 -33.70 30.45
N ILE A 96 22.63 -32.43 30.86
CA ILE A 96 22.59 -31.29 29.95
C ILE A 96 24.04 -30.88 29.70
N ASP A 97 24.64 -31.43 28.65
CA ASP A 97 25.84 -30.86 28.07
C ASP A 97 25.43 -29.57 27.35
N ASN A 98 25.76 -28.44 27.98
CA ASN A 98 25.79 -27.15 27.31
C ASN A 98 26.96 -27.16 26.33
N ASP A 99 26.69 -27.43 25.05
CA ASP A 99 27.60 -26.99 24.01
C ASP A 99 26.87 -26.15 22.97
N LYS A 100 27.35 -24.92 22.84
CA LYS A 100 26.95 -23.98 21.81
C LYS A 100 27.73 -24.41 20.57
N ASP A 101 27.05 -25.01 19.60
CA ASP A 101 27.63 -25.00 18.26
C ASP A 101 26.60 -24.72 17.17
N TYR A 102 26.95 -23.73 16.37
CA TYR A 102 26.21 -23.20 15.25
C TYR A 102 26.49 -24.14 14.07
N SER A 103 25.73 -25.22 13.94
CA SER A 103 25.87 -26.14 12.81
C SER A 103 24.65 -26.09 11.91
N ASN A 104 24.85 -25.39 10.79
CA ASN A 104 24.01 -25.38 9.61
C ASN A 104 23.91 -26.82 9.06
N ASN A 105 22.84 -27.54 9.43
CA ASN A 105 22.48 -28.80 8.81
C ASN A 105 21.04 -28.73 8.30
N ASN A 106 20.96 -28.50 6.99
CA ASN A 106 19.82 -28.69 6.13
C ASN A 106 19.39 -30.18 6.16
N GLU A 107 18.56 -30.53 7.14
CA GLU A 107 17.77 -31.75 7.15
C GLU A 107 16.32 -31.41 6.81
N THR A 108 15.94 -31.68 5.56
CA THR A 108 14.56 -31.83 5.11
C THR A 108 13.87 -32.92 5.94
N THR A 109 13.20 -32.53 7.00
CA THR A 109 12.20 -33.34 7.69
C THR A 109 10.84 -33.00 7.12
N ASN A 110 10.34 -33.87 6.24
CA ASN A 110 8.94 -33.88 5.81
C ASN A 110 8.05 -34.12 7.04
N ILE A 111 7.52 -33.05 7.62
CA ILE A 111 6.41 -33.09 8.58
C ILE A 111 5.14 -32.76 7.81
N GLU A 112 4.58 -33.77 7.15
CA GLU A 112 3.24 -33.74 6.57
C GLU A 112 2.22 -33.86 7.71
N VAL A 113 1.85 -32.76 8.36
CA VAL A 113 0.59 -32.71 9.10
C VAL A 113 -0.01 -31.31 8.97
N LYS A 114 -1.19 -31.29 8.32
CA LYS A 114 -2.24 -30.25 8.30
C LYS A 114 -2.40 -29.38 7.04
N SER A 115 -2.32 -29.96 5.83
CA SER A 115 -2.77 -29.28 4.58
C SER A 115 -4.00 -29.90 3.90
N LYS A 116 -4.52 -31.04 4.38
CA LYS A 116 -5.56 -31.80 3.64
C LYS A 116 -6.99 -31.24 3.75
N VAL A 117 -7.25 -30.31 4.67
CA VAL A 117 -8.61 -29.77 4.91
C VAL A 117 -8.84 -28.46 4.15
N GLU A 118 -7.88 -27.53 4.17
CA GLU A 118 -8.01 -26.23 3.48
C GLU A 118 -7.88 -26.35 1.95
N GLU A 119 -7.02 -27.24 1.47
CA GLU A 119 -6.88 -27.49 0.03
C GLU A 119 -8.16 -28.08 -0.57
N LYS A 120 -8.88 -28.90 0.20
CA LYS A 120 -10.15 -29.51 -0.20
C LYS A 120 -11.29 -28.48 -0.29
N ILE A 121 -11.37 -27.55 0.67
CA ILE A 121 -12.39 -26.49 0.72
C ILE A 121 -12.18 -25.48 -0.41
N THR A 122 -10.92 -25.14 -0.71
CA THR A 122 -10.56 -24.24 -1.82
C THR A 122 -10.88 -24.87 -3.18
N ASN A 123 -10.58 -26.15 -3.35
CA ASN A 123 -10.89 -26.89 -4.58
C ASN A 123 -12.41 -26.98 -4.82
N GLU A 124 -13.22 -27.15 -3.76
CA GLU A 124 -14.68 -27.21 -3.88
C GLU A 124 -15.28 -25.90 -4.39
N LYS A 125 -14.83 -24.74 -3.86
CA LYS A 125 -15.29 -23.42 -4.34
C LYS A 125 -14.88 -23.16 -5.79
N VAL A 126 -13.63 -23.49 -6.15
CA VAL A 126 -13.12 -23.36 -7.52
C VAL A 126 -13.93 -24.24 -8.49
N ASN A 127 -14.23 -25.48 -8.12
CA ASN A 127 -15.03 -26.38 -8.96
C ASN A 127 -16.47 -25.88 -9.14
N LYS A 128 -17.09 -25.33 -8.08
CA LYS A 128 -18.44 -24.74 -8.17
C LYS A 128 -18.47 -23.53 -9.10
N VAL A 129 -17.50 -22.63 -8.99
CA VAL A 129 -17.36 -21.50 -9.93
C VAL A 129 -17.18 -22.02 -11.37
N LYS A 130 -16.39 -23.08 -11.56
CA LYS A 130 -16.19 -23.69 -12.87
C LYS A 130 -17.47 -24.26 -13.46
N THR A 131 -18.26 -24.99 -12.69
CA THR A 131 -19.53 -25.57 -13.17
C THR A 131 -20.55 -24.49 -13.51
N LEU A 132 -20.68 -23.45 -12.67
CA LEU A 132 -21.64 -22.37 -12.91
C LEU A 132 -21.24 -21.51 -14.12
N SER A 133 -19.93 -21.25 -14.28
CA SER A 133 -19.40 -20.57 -15.46
C SER A 133 -19.61 -21.38 -16.74
N GLN A 134 -19.50 -22.71 -16.69
CA GLN A 134 -19.79 -23.59 -17.84
C GLN A 134 -21.29 -23.70 -18.16
N GLN A 135 -22.16 -23.52 -17.17
CA GLN A 135 -23.60 -23.43 -17.34
C GLN A 135 -24.06 -22.08 -17.94
N GLY A 136 -23.12 -21.17 -18.19
CA GLY A 136 -23.40 -19.87 -18.83
C GLY A 136 -23.96 -18.82 -17.88
N LEU A 137 -23.89 -19.02 -16.56
CA LEU A 137 -24.32 -18.02 -15.59
C LEU A 137 -23.41 -16.80 -15.64
N THR A 138 -24.00 -15.64 -15.42
CA THR A 138 -23.28 -14.37 -15.35
C THR A 138 -22.49 -14.26 -14.05
N MET A 139 -21.45 -13.44 -14.06
CA MET A 139 -20.60 -13.21 -12.88
C MET A 139 -21.40 -12.79 -11.65
N ASP A 140 -22.39 -11.93 -11.84
CA ASP A 140 -23.18 -11.38 -10.74
C ASP A 140 -24.09 -12.46 -10.11
N GLU A 141 -24.59 -13.41 -10.90
CA GLU A 141 -25.36 -14.57 -10.41
C GLU A 141 -24.48 -15.55 -9.63
N ILE A 142 -23.25 -15.80 -10.10
CA ILE A 142 -22.28 -16.67 -9.40
C ILE A 142 -21.89 -16.05 -8.05
N CYS A 143 -21.68 -14.73 -8.00
CA CYS A 143 -21.40 -14.00 -6.76
C CYS A 143 -22.56 -14.15 -5.76
N ALA A 144 -23.79 -13.99 -6.21
CA ALA A 144 -24.98 -14.12 -5.37
C ALA A 144 -25.18 -15.56 -4.86
N GLN A 145 -24.94 -16.58 -5.69
CA GLN A 145 -25.19 -17.98 -5.34
C GLN A 145 -24.11 -18.58 -4.43
N LEU A 146 -22.84 -18.19 -4.62
CA LEU A 146 -21.72 -18.68 -3.82
C LEU A 146 -21.34 -17.74 -2.67
N ASN A 147 -22.01 -16.58 -2.56
CA ASN A 147 -21.70 -15.52 -1.61
C ASN A 147 -20.21 -15.11 -1.68
N LEU A 148 -19.72 -14.97 -2.92
CA LEU A 148 -18.33 -14.63 -3.24
C LEU A 148 -18.27 -13.20 -3.79
N GLY A 149 -17.15 -12.52 -3.52
CA GLY A 149 -16.90 -11.20 -4.08
C GLY A 149 -16.63 -11.27 -5.59
N LYS A 150 -17.03 -10.25 -6.34
CA LYS A 150 -16.78 -10.15 -7.80
C LYS A 150 -15.30 -10.32 -8.16
N GLY A 151 -14.40 -9.80 -7.30
CA GLY A 151 -12.96 -9.99 -7.42
C GLY A 151 -12.51 -11.44 -7.20
N GLU A 152 -13.10 -12.16 -6.24
CA GLU A 152 -12.76 -13.56 -5.95
C GLU A 152 -13.19 -14.48 -7.09
N VAL A 153 -14.39 -14.28 -7.62
CA VAL A 153 -14.88 -15.08 -8.76
C VAL A 153 -14.03 -14.80 -10.00
N LEU A 154 -13.63 -13.53 -10.24
CA LEU A 154 -12.74 -13.16 -11.33
C LEU A 154 -11.35 -13.82 -11.19
N LEU A 155 -10.77 -13.80 -10.00
CA LEU A 155 -9.48 -14.44 -9.71
C LEU A 155 -9.54 -15.95 -9.99
N ILE A 156 -10.62 -16.61 -9.58
CA ILE A 156 -10.84 -18.03 -9.86
C ILE A 156 -10.95 -18.28 -11.37
N LYS A 157 -11.68 -17.42 -12.09
CA LYS A 157 -11.87 -17.53 -13.54
C LYS A 157 -10.55 -17.38 -14.31
N GLU A 158 -9.70 -16.43 -13.92
CA GLU A 158 -8.46 -16.12 -14.65
C GLU A 158 -7.30 -17.06 -14.31
N LEU A 159 -7.19 -17.51 -13.05
CA LEU A 159 -6.04 -18.29 -12.59
C LEU A 159 -6.28 -19.81 -12.58
N TYR A 160 -7.52 -20.26 -12.37
CA TYR A 160 -7.83 -21.68 -12.15
C TYR A 160 -8.63 -22.34 -13.26
N LEU A 161 -9.22 -21.55 -14.16
CA LEU A 161 -10.18 -22.00 -15.18
C LEU A 161 -9.66 -21.94 -16.62
N LYS A 162 -8.36 -21.67 -16.79
CA LYS A 162 -7.68 -21.51 -18.09
C LYS A 162 -7.85 -22.71 -19.02
#